data_AF-A0A0C9THC9-F1
#
_entry.id   AF-A0A0C9THC9-F1
#
_cell.length_a   1.000
_cell.length_b   1.000
_cell.length_c   1.000
_cell.angle_alpha   90.00
_cell.angle_beta   90.00
_cell.angle_gamma   90.00
#
_symmetry.space_group_name_H-M   'P 1'
#
loop_
_entity.id
_entity.type
_entity.pdbx_description
1 polymer ?
#
loop_
_entity_poly.entity_id
_entity_poly.type
_entity_poly.pdbx_seq_one_letter_code
_entity_poly.pdbx_strand_id
1 'polypeptide(L)'
;KKLNQWNRWSTEVIPSLVPLWRAYLRKTSNLRIPALPKNTEGSECFCDSGGRSLHVTCILFDQQIVLRTCACASAPSQLMAMGLFGCAPIAPSLAVDLRLLQFVKTLFVRLTPNTTAWCEALAVFLQERGYGLTTQDNLRRRFSNTYHWYIVLVMHNKELVSGGAHEDTKNPRRLQYPSDYLRSHCPLCFGGLNWRKERDSLVDVIVCIDACFTQKRSKNPQGAEGHDPPNPTSSVFIPSETVTQMEVHVGRCRSKGKERGWRVLRPSEDEDRVEEGMRVPASVLDGCGESFVAADEKREKASTHFFADTGLMALLCRHDHVLWLMNMTSAGEKQHYALVLIQQLTQHIPDDMRVGLLYDIGCQLEHSWRKFKFFTNSILSRFHFAISVFHAYGHQWPCQVVYHPRKRQGFGLSDGEGCEQLWSALKPLIGPLRVSGYHQRLFVLDLQVRHLDAKSCLGYGNWLARRWSNCQSRKRQVISRLGSYGILEETLRSEWAAQVV
;
A
#
# COMPACT_ATOMS: atom_id res chain seq x y z
N LYS A 1 -10.68 -24.08 -17.46
CA LYS A 1 -9.30 -24.02 -18.03
C LYS A 1 -8.42 -22.93 -17.38
N LYS A 2 -8.80 -21.64 -17.40
CA LYS A 2 -7.99 -20.56 -16.78
C LYS A 2 -7.79 -20.73 -15.27
N LEU A 3 -8.86 -21.05 -14.53
CA LEU A 3 -8.78 -21.30 -13.08
C LEU A 3 -7.84 -22.48 -12.74
N ASN A 4 -7.93 -23.59 -13.47
CA ASN A 4 -7.03 -24.73 -13.26
C ASN A 4 -5.56 -24.39 -13.53
N GLN A 5 -5.28 -23.58 -14.57
CA GLN A 5 -3.91 -23.09 -14.81
C GLN A 5 -3.44 -22.19 -13.67
N TRP A 6 -4.31 -21.30 -13.18
CA TRP A 6 -4.02 -20.43 -12.06
C TRP A 6 -3.72 -21.22 -10.78
N ASN A 7 -4.58 -22.19 -10.42
CA ASN A 7 -4.37 -23.08 -9.27
C ASN A 7 -3.03 -23.80 -9.38
N ARG A 8 -2.73 -24.39 -10.54
CA ARG A 8 -1.46 -25.10 -10.74
C ARG A 8 -0.24 -24.19 -10.59
N TRP A 9 -0.30 -22.99 -11.13
CA TRP A 9 0.77 -22.02 -10.95
C TRP A 9 0.96 -21.66 -9.47
N SER A 10 -0.12 -21.33 -8.76
CA SER A 10 -0.06 -20.87 -7.37
C SER A 10 0.34 -21.97 -6.38
N THR A 11 -0.18 -23.19 -6.53
CA THR A 11 -0.01 -24.26 -5.54
C THR A 11 1.12 -25.24 -5.87
N GLU A 12 1.49 -25.40 -7.14
CA GLU A 12 2.48 -26.42 -7.56
C GLU A 12 3.74 -25.76 -8.15
N VAL A 13 3.59 -24.91 -9.17
CA VAL A 13 4.73 -24.43 -9.97
C VAL A 13 5.54 -23.35 -9.24
N ILE A 14 4.90 -22.29 -8.74
CA ILE A 14 5.64 -21.22 -8.05
C ILE A 14 6.41 -21.74 -6.83
N PRO A 15 5.80 -22.53 -5.91
CA PRO A 15 6.53 -23.09 -4.78
C PRO A 15 7.74 -23.94 -5.19
N SER A 16 7.60 -24.79 -6.23
CA SER A 16 8.70 -25.62 -6.72
C SER A 16 9.81 -24.82 -7.43
N LEU A 17 9.49 -23.67 -8.03
CA LEU A 17 10.46 -22.80 -8.69
C LEU A 17 11.27 -21.93 -7.73
N VAL A 18 10.80 -21.61 -6.53
CA VAL A 18 11.54 -20.77 -5.56
C VAL A 18 12.97 -21.27 -5.27
N PRO A 19 13.20 -22.54 -4.88
CA PRO A 19 14.56 -23.01 -4.61
C PRO A 19 15.45 -22.97 -5.85
N LEU A 20 14.89 -23.28 -7.03
CA LEU A 20 15.60 -23.21 -8.31
C LEU A 20 15.98 -21.77 -8.68
N TRP A 21 15.06 -20.84 -8.50
CA TRP A 21 15.29 -19.41 -8.68
C TRP A 21 16.40 -18.89 -7.76
N ARG A 22 16.38 -19.24 -6.47
CA ARG A 22 17.45 -18.87 -5.52
C ARG A 22 18.80 -19.46 -5.93
N ALA A 23 18.83 -20.71 -6.38
CA ALA A 23 20.04 -21.35 -6.88
C ALA A 23 20.56 -20.66 -8.15
N TYR A 24 19.66 -20.30 -9.06
CA TYR A 24 19.97 -19.56 -10.28
C TYR A 24 20.56 -18.18 -9.96
N LEU A 25 19.95 -17.42 -9.04
CA LEU A 25 20.47 -16.13 -8.58
C LEU A 25 21.88 -16.24 -7.99
N ARG A 26 22.15 -17.27 -7.18
CA ARG A 26 23.51 -17.51 -6.66
C ARG A 26 24.51 -17.78 -7.77
N LYS A 27 24.18 -18.66 -8.71
CA LYS A 27 25.06 -19.03 -9.84
C LYS A 27 25.34 -17.85 -10.77
N THR A 28 24.37 -16.98 -10.98
CA THR A 28 24.46 -15.84 -11.92
C THR A 28 24.93 -14.54 -11.27
N SER A 29 25.33 -14.57 -9.99
CA SER A 29 25.63 -13.36 -9.22
C SER A 29 24.51 -12.31 -9.32
N ASN A 30 23.29 -12.74 -9.02
CA ASN A 30 22.07 -11.96 -9.09
C ASN A 30 21.77 -11.42 -10.51
N LEU A 31 21.71 -12.34 -11.48
CA LEU A 31 21.47 -12.07 -12.91
C LEU A 31 22.58 -11.29 -13.64
N ARG A 32 23.71 -11.01 -12.98
CA ARG A 32 24.84 -10.27 -13.56
C ARG A 32 25.53 -11.03 -14.69
N ILE A 33 25.67 -12.35 -14.54
CA ILE A 33 26.36 -13.22 -15.49
C ILE A 33 25.33 -14.19 -16.08
N PRO A 34 25.29 -14.42 -17.41
CA PRO A 34 24.43 -15.45 -17.97
C PRO A 34 24.79 -16.81 -17.39
N ALA A 35 23.79 -17.61 -17.01
CA ALA A 35 24.04 -19.03 -16.85
C ALA A 35 24.37 -19.57 -18.26
N LEU A 36 25.58 -20.12 -18.44
CA LEU A 36 25.92 -20.79 -19.70
C LEU A 36 24.80 -21.81 -19.99
N PRO A 37 24.19 -21.79 -21.19
CA PRO A 37 23.26 -22.84 -21.57
C PRO A 37 24.05 -24.14 -21.52
N LYS A 38 23.77 -24.99 -20.53
CA LYS A 38 24.16 -26.38 -20.62
C LYS A 38 23.49 -26.91 -21.90
N ASN A 39 24.27 -27.62 -22.71
CA ASN A 39 23.88 -28.16 -24.00
C ASN A 39 22.38 -28.46 -24.08
N THR A 40 21.76 -28.00 -25.16
CA THR A 40 20.35 -28.15 -25.57
C THR A 40 19.83 -29.59 -25.65
N GLU A 41 20.62 -30.57 -25.25
CA GLU A 41 20.18 -31.93 -25.00
C GLU A 41 19.55 -31.94 -23.61
N GLY A 42 18.20 -31.90 -23.58
CA GLY A 42 17.41 -31.80 -22.35
C GLY A 42 17.92 -32.73 -21.26
N SER A 43 17.80 -32.31 -19.99
CA SER A 43 18.26 -33.06 -18.83
C SER A 43 17.95 -34.55 -18.99
N GLU A 44 18.98 -35.38 -19.17
CA GLU A 44 18.81 -36.82 -19.34
C GLU A 44 18.07 -37.35 -18.11
N CYS A 45 16.82 -37.74 -18.34
CA CYS A 45 16.00 -38.32 -17.32
C CYS A 45 15.82 -39.79 -17.68
N PHE A 46 16.39 -40.67 -16.88
CA PHE A 46 16.34 -42.13 -17.06
C PHE A 46 15.05 -42.76 -16.53
N CYS A 47 13.95 -42.00 -16.50
CA CYS A 47 12.68 -42.53 -16.03
C CYS A 47 11.96 -43.28 -17.16
N ASP A 48 11.37 -44.42 -16.86
CA ASP A 48 10.56 -45.19 -17.82
C ASP A 48 9.19 -44.54 -18.12
N SER A 49 8.87 -43.42 -17.48
CA SER A 49 7.64 -42.68 -17.77
C SER A 49 7.73 -42.02 -19.15
N GLY A 50 6.86 -42.45 -20.08
CA GLY A 50 6.76 -41.90 -21.44
C GLY A 50 6.78 -40.36 -21.46
N GLY A 51 7.89 -39.80 -21.93
CA GLY A 51 8.09 -38.36 -21.97
C GLY A 51 7.31 -37.68 -23.11
N ARG A 52 7.08 -36.37 -22.99
CA ARG A 52 6.57 -35.53 -24.08
C ARG A 52 7.59 -34.51 -24.52
N SER A 53 7.75 -34.37 -25.83
CA SER A 53 8.51 -33.28 -26.43
C SER A 53 7.65 -32.02 -26.52
N LEU A 54 8.22 -30.88 -26.17
CA LEU A 54 7.60 -29.56 -26.27
C LEU A 54 8.50 -28.65 -27.11
N HIS A 55 7.92 -28.00 -28.11
CA HIS A 55 8.58 -26.91 -28.84
C HIS A 55 8.28 -25.59 -28.13
N VAL A 56 9.33 -24.88 -27.73
CA VAL A 56 9.22 -23.62 -26.99
C VAL A 56 9.96 -22.51 -27.73
N THR A 57 9.24 -21.46 -28.09
CA THR A 57 9.85 -20.23 -28.61
C THR A 57 10.43 -19.43 -27.45
N CYS A 58 11.72 -19.11 -27.50
CA CYS A 58 12.43 -18.41 -26.44
C CYS A 58 12.76 -16.98 -26.87
N ILE A 59 12.27 -15.99 -26.11
CA ILE A 59 12.66 -14.59 -26.28
C ILE A 59 14.03 -14.36 -25.64
N LEU A 60 15.06 -14.78 -26.37
CA LEU A 60 16.49 -14.57 -26.13
C LEU A 60 17.15 -14.32 -27.50
N PHE A 61 17.08 -13.10 -28.02
CA PHE A 61 17.45 -12.82 -29.43
C PHE A 61 16.81 -13.84 -30.45
N ASP A 62 15.63 -14.37 -30.09
CA ASP A 62 14.81 -15.44 -30.70
C ASP A 62 15.51 -16.77 -31.03
N GLN A 63 15.29 -17.77 -30.15
CA GLN A 63 15.72 -19.16 -30.37
C GLN A 63 14.55 -20.11 -30.15
N GLN A 64 14.46 -21.17 -30.94
CA GLN A 64 13.53 -22.27 -30.67
C GLN A 64 14.27 -23.42 -29.99
N ILE A 65 13.68 -23.95 -28.92
CA ILE A 65 14.22 -25.10 -28.19
C ILE A 65 13.20 -26.23 -28.17
N VAL A 66 13.70 -27.47 -28.07
CA VAL A 66 12.88 -28.67 -27.84
C VAL A 66 13.16 -29.18 -26.44
N LEU A 67 12.14 -29.19 -25.58
CA LEU A 67 12.24 -29.74 -24.23
C LEU A 67 11.64 -31.15 -24.19
N ARG A 68 12.35 -32.10 -23.58
CA ARG A 68 11.79 -33.41 -23.23
C ARG A 68 11.30 -33.35 -21.80
N THR A 69 10.00 -33.52 -21.60
CA THR A 69 9.36 -33.39 -20.27
C THR A 69 8.83 -34.73 -19.79
N CYS A 70 8.98 -34.97 -18.50
CA CYS A 70 8.44 -36.16 -17.81
C CYS A 70 8.03 -35.77 -16.39
N ALA A 71 7.59 -36.74 -15.58
CA ALA A 71 7.24 -36.51 -14.18
C ALA A 71 8.42 -36.00 -13.34
N CYS A 72 9.66 -36.42 -13.67
CA CYS A 72 10.87 -36.06 -12.93
C CYS A 72 11.51 -34.74 -13.42
N ALA A 73 11.27 -34.35 -14.68
CA ALA A 73 11.85 -33.16 -15.30
C ALA A 73 10.74 -32.31 -15.94
N SER A 74 10.09 -31.47 -15.14
CA SER A 74 9.01 -30.61 -15.61
C SER A 74 9.53 -29.44 -16.48
N ALA A 75 8.70 -28.98 -17.42
CA ALA A 75 9.05 -27.86 -18.30
C ALA A 75 9.48 -26.59 -17.52
N PRO A 76 8.75 -26.16 -16.46
CA PRO A 76 9.14 -24.99 -15.68
C PRO A 76 10.53 -25.13 -15.03
N SER A 77 10.85 -26.32 -14.50
CA SER A 77 12.14 -26.58 -13.83
C SER A 77 13.31 -26.51 -14.81
N GLN A 78 13.14 -27.11 -15.99
CA GLN A 78 14.14 -27.07 -17.05
C GLN A 78 14.36 -25.64 -17.57
N LEU A 79 13.27 -24.92 -17.86
CA LEU A 79 13.34 -23.53 -18.31
C LEU A 79 14.04 -22.63 -17.28
N MET A 80 13.71 -22.76 -15.98
CA MET A 80 14.35 -21.99 -14.91
C MET A 80 15.86 -22.26 -14.84
N ALA A 81 16.28 -23.52 -15.02
CA ALA A 81 17.70 -23.88 -15.07
C ALA A 81 18.42 -23.24 -16.28
N MET A 82 17.71 -23.03 -17.39
CA MET A 82 18.20 -22.36 -18.60
C MET A 82 18.13 -20.83 -18.54
N GLY A 83 17.64 -20.24 -17.44
CA GLY A 83 17.48 -18.79 -17.33
C GLY A 83 16.25 -18.22 -18.06
N LEU A 84 15.25 -19.07 -18.30
CA LEU A 84 14.02 -18.76 -19.02
C LEU A 84 12.80 -18.95 -18.11
N PHE A 85 11.73 -18.21 -18.35
CA PHE A 85 10.44 -18.38 -17.68
C PHE A 85 9.32 -18.61 -18.69
N GLY A 86 8.51 -19.65 -18.49
CA GLY A 86 7.48 -20.08 -19.45
C GLY A 86 6.12 -19.39 -19.28
N CYS A 87 5.34 -19.34 -20.37
CA CYS A 87 4.00 -18.72 -20.39
C CYS A 87 2.86 -19.62 -19.85
N ALA A 88 3.13 -20.90 -19.61
CA ALA A 88 2.16 -21.88 -19.13
C ALA A 88 2.83 -22.90 -18.18
N PRO A 89 2.08 -23.51 -17.24
CA PRO A 89 2.67 -24.28 -16.16
C PRO A 89 3.05 -25.71 -16.54
N ILE A 90 2.55 -26.23 -17.67
CA ILE A 90 2.74 -27.64 -18.09
C ILE A 90 3.41 -27.70 -19.46
N ALA A 91 2.77 -27.08 -20.45
CA ALA A 91 3.22 -27.06 -21.85
C ALA A 91 3.36 -25.60 -22.32
N PRO A 92 4.42 -24.89 -21.87
CA PRO A 92 4.70 -23.54 -22.35
C PRO A 92 5.02 -23.56 -23.84
N SER A 93 4.40 -22.68 -24.61
CA SER A 93 4.75 -22.45 -26.02
C SER A 93 5.70 -21.27 -26.21
N LEU A 94 5.82 -20.41 -25.20
CA LEU A 94 6.72 -19.27 -25.14
C LEU A 94 7.47 -19.30 -23.81
N ALA A 95 8.75 -18.97 -23.83
CA ALA A 95 9.53 -18.63 -22.66
C ALA A 95 10.32 -17.34 -22.87
N VAL A 96 10.61 -16.61 -21.80
CA VAL A 96 11.28 -15.30 -21.86
C VAL A 96 12.51 -15.31 -20.94
N ASP A 97 13.61 -14.73 -21.40
CA ASP A 97 14.83 -14.56 -20.59
C ASP A 97 14.55 -13.81 -19.28
N LEU A 98 15.08 -14.33 -18.17
CA LEU A 98 14.85 -13.77 -16.83
C LEU A 98 15.42 -12.35 -16.67
N ARG A 99 16.50 -11.99 -17.37
CA ARG A 99 17.07 -10.63 -17.37
C ARG A 99 16.17 -9.69 -18.15
N LEU A 100 15.60 -10.13 -19.27
CA LEU A 100 14.61 -9.36 -20.01
C LEU A 100 13.35 -9.12 -19.15
N LEU A 101 12.84 -10.15 -18.47
CA LEU A 101 11.71 -9.99 -17.53
C LEU A 101 12.04 -9.03 -16.38
N GLN A 102 13.27 -9.09 -15.85
CA GLN A 102 13.75 -8.17 -14.82
C GLN A 102 13.86 -6.73 -15.33
N PHE A 103 14.30 -6.53 -16.58
CA PHE A 103 14.32 -5.22 -17.24
C PHE A 103 12.91 -4.67 -17.41
N VAL A 104 11.98 -5.48 -17.96
CA VAL A 104 10.57 -5.08 -18.14
C VAL A 104 9.91 -4.74 -16.82
N LYS A 105 10.15 -5.53 -15.77
CA LYS A 105 9.70 -5.22 -14.40
C LYS A 105 10.18 -3.84 -13.95
N THR A 106 11.46 -3.55 -14.17
CA THR A 106 12.08 -2.28 -13.79
C THR A 106 11.51 -1.11 -14.60
N LEU A 107 11.16 -1.35 -15.86
CA LEU A 107 10.51 -0.39 -16.75
C LEU A 107 9.07 -0.09 -16.31
N PHE A 108 8.27 -1.13 -16.04
CA PHE A 108 6.83 -1.03 -15.75
C PHE A 108 6.50 -0.41 -14.38
N VAL A 109 7.46 -0.27 -13.47
CA VAL A 109 7.28 0.50 -12.23
C VAL A 109 7.67 1.98 -12.37
N ARG A 110 8.24 2.37 -13.51
CA ARG A 110 8.63 3.75 -13.85
C ARG A 110 7.77 4.37 -14.94
N LEU A 111 7.14 3.53 -15.75
CA LEU A 111 6.21 3.89 -16.80
C LEU A 111 4.88 3.20 -16.57
N THR A 112 3.82 3.74 -17.16
CA THR A 112 2.53 3.07 -17.19
C THR A 112 2.65 1.66 -17.83
N PRO A 113 2.31 0.57 -17.11
CA PRO A 113 2.39 -0.78 -17.66
C PRO A 113 1.50 -0.91 -18.91
N ASN A 114 2.12 -1.14 -20.06
CA ASN A 114 1.43 -1.33 -21.33
C ASN A 114 2.01 -2.55 -22.06
N THR A 115 1.47 -3.71 -21.73
CA THR A 115 1.91 -4.96 -22.36
C THR A 115 1.63 -5.01 -23.85
N THR A 116 0.59 -4.31 -24.34
CA THR A 116 0.27 -4.24 -25.76
C THR A 116 1.39 -3.55 -26.53
N ALA A 117 1.70 -2.29 -26.17
CA ALA A 117 2.74 -1.51 -26.83
C ALA A 117 4.11 -2.18 -26.70
N TRP A 118 4.41 -2.76 -25.53
CA TRP A 118 5.63 -3.53 -25.33
C TRP A 118 5.74 -4.71 -26.30
N CYS A 119 4.66 -5.50 -26.44
CA CYS A 119 4.69 -6.68 -27.31
C CYS A 119 4.70 -6.32 -28.79
N GLU A 120 4.00 -5.25 -29.20
CA GLU A 120 4.05 -4.74 -30.57
C GLU A 120 5.46 -4.26 -30.93
N ALA A 121 6.07 -3.44 -30.07
CA ALA A 121 7.45 -2.99 -30.26
C ALA A 121 8.44 -4.16 -30.30
N LEU A 122 8.27 -5.15 -29.40
CA LEU A 122 9.11 -6.35 -29.38
C LEU A 122 8.94 -7.19 -30.65
N ALA A 123 7.70 -7.36 -31.13
CA ALA A 123 7.43 -8.11 -32.36
C ALA A 123 8.09 -7.43 -33.58
N VAL A 124 7.97 -6.11 -33.72
CA VAL A 124 8.64 -5.35 -34.78
C VAL A 124 10.16 -5.47 -34.67
N PHE A 125 10.71 -5.28 -33.46
CA PHE A 125 12.15 -5.37 -33.22
C PHE A 125 12.75 -6.73 -33.61
N LEU A 126 12.03 -7.82 -33.31
CA LEU A 126 12.42 -9.17 -33.68
C LEU A 126 12.27 -9.41 -35.18
N GLN A 127 11.15 -8.98 -35.78
CA GLN A 127 10.89 -9.09 -37.23
C GLN A 127 12.00 -8.41 -38.06
N GLU A 128 12.42 -7.20 -37.68
CA GLU A 128 13.51 -6.47 -38.35
C GLU A 128 14.87 -7.19 -38.30
N ARG A 129 15.03 -8.15 -37.40
CA ARG A 129 16.25 -8.97 -37.23
C ARG A 129 16.12 -10.37 -37.83
N GLY A 130 15.05 -10.62 -38.58
CA GLY A 130 14.78 -11.93 -39.20
C GLY A 130 14.10 -12.95 -38.28
N TYR A 131 13.69 -12.53 -37.08
CA TYR A 131 13.11 -13.37 -36.04
C TYR A 131 11.58 -13.24 -35.97
N GLY A 132 10.92 -13.51 -37.10
CA GLY A 132 9.46 -13.36 -37.20
C GLY A 132 8.71 -14.40 -36.36
N LEU A 133 7.85 -13.94 -35.45
CA LEU A 133 7.01 -14.83 -34.64
C LEU A 133 5.83 -15.33 -35.50
N THR A 134 5.88 -16.60 -35.91
CA THR A 134 4.91 -17.22 -36.84
C THR A 134 3.59 -17.67 -36.20
N THR A 135 3.44 -17.57 -34.87
CA THR A 135 2.33 -18.21 -34.17
C THR A 135 1.02 -17.40 -34.22
N GLN A 136 -0.09 -18.09 -34.48
CA GLN A 136 -1.45 -17.50 -34.49
C GLN A 136 -1.92 -16.91 -33.15
N ASP A 137 -1.35 -17.35 -32.01
CA ASP A 137 -1.69 -16.77 -30.70
C ASP A 137 -0.96 -15.45 -30.49
N ASN A 138 -1.69 -14.44 -30.02
CA ASN A 138 -1.15 -13.12 -29.73
C ASN A 138 0.00 -13.16 -28.69
N LEU A 139 1.22 -12.79 -29.11
CA LEU A 139 2.41 -12.60 -28.26
C LEU A 139 2.07 -11.88 -26.95
N ARG A 140 1.20 -10.87 -27.01
CA ARG A 140 0.71 -10.12 -25.87
C ARG A 140 0.19 -11.02 -24.75
N ARG A 141 -0.63 -12.03 -25.08
CA ARG A 141 -1.26 -12.90 -24.07
C ARG A 141 -0.23 -13.82 -23.40
N ARG A 142 0.65 -14.42 -24.21
CA ARG A 142 1.69 -15.33 -23.73
C ARG A 142 2.72 -14.57 -22.88
N PHE A 143 3.14 -13.39 -23.33
CA PHE A 143 4.03 -12.53 -22.57
C PHE A 143 3.38 -12.03 -21.27
N SER A 144 2.13 -11.57 -21.31
CA SER A 144 1.39 -11.13 -20.12
C SER A 144 1.35 -12.20 -19.04
N ASN A 145 1.06 -13.45 -19.41
CA ASN A 145 1.07 -14.59 -18.48
C ASN A 145 2.47 -14.86 -17.93
N THR A 146 3.49 -14.87 -18.80
CA THR A 146 4.89 -15.09 -18.41
C THR A 146 5.34 -14.04 -17.41
N TYR A 147 5.11 -12.77 -17.72
CA TYR A 147 5.48 -11.64 -16.88
C TYR A 147 4.76 -11.68 -15.54
N HIS A 148 3.44 -11.87 -15.53
CA HIS A 148 2.64 -11.96 -14.31
C HIS A 148 3.20 -13.02 -13.34
N TRP A 149 3.38 -14.26 -13.81
CA TRP A 149 3.85 -15.35 -12.96
C TRP A 149 5.33 -15.22 -12.56
N TYR A 150 6.16 -14.58 -13.39
CA TYR A 150 7.50 -14.18 -13.00
C TYR A 150 7.48 -13.17 -11.83
N ILE A 151 6.62 -12.15 -11.89
CA ILE A 151 6.47 -11.19 -10.79
C ILE A 151 5.99 -11.89 -9.52
N VAL A 152 5.01 -12.80 -9.64
CA VAL A 152 4.56 -13.64 -8.52
C VAL A 152 5.71 -14.43 -7.90
N LEU A 153 6.55 -15.10 -8.72
CA LEU A 153 7.73 -15.81 -8.23
C LEU A 153 8.67 -14.89 -7.45
N VAL A 154 8.96 -13.70 -8.00
CA VAL A 154 9.86 -12.74 -7.36
C VAL A 154 9.29 -12.21 -6.04
N MET A 155 7.98 -11.93 -5.99
CA MET A 155 7.27 -11.49 -4.79
C MET A 155 7.25 -12.57 -3.72
N HIS A 156 6.86 -13.79 -4.09
CA HIS A 156 6.81 -14.94 -3.19
C HIS A 156 8.19 -15.28 -2.62
N ASN A 157 9.24 -15.22 -3.46
CA ASN A 157 10.61 -15.40 -2.98
C ASN A 157 11.01 -14.35 -1.93
N LYS A 158 10.63 -13.08 -2.12
CA LYS A 158 10.91 -12.01 -1.14
C LYS A 158 10.18 -12.25 0.17
N GLU A 159 8.90 -12.60 0.11
CA GLU A 159 8.08 -12.92 1.30
C GLU A 159 8.70 -14.05 2.12
N LEU A 160 9.21 -15.09 1.45
CA LEU A 160 9.91 -16.19 2.13
C LEU A 160 11.30 -15.80 2.69
N VAL A 161 11.99 -14.80 2.12
CA VAL A 161 13.28 -14.30 2.66
C VAL A 161 13.06 -13.41 3.86
N SER A 162 12.01 -12.57 3.83
CA SER A 162 11.70 -11.66 4.92
C SER A 162 11.17 -12.35 6.19
N GLY A 163 11.03 -13.68 6.18
CA GLY A 163 10.31 -14.44 7.20
C GLY A 163 8.82 -14.15 7.04
N GLY A 164 8.01 -15.15 6.65
CA GLY A 164 6.59 -14.94 6.37
C GLY A 164 5.92 -14.15 7.49
N ALA A 165 5.62 -12.86 7.24
CA ALA A 165 5.10 -11.91 8.21
C ALA A 165 3.63 -12.17 8.60
N HIS A 166 3.24 -13.44 8.59
CA HIS A 166 1.88 -13.91 8.74
C HIS A 166 1.85 -15.12 9.68
N GLU A 167 2.12 -14.91 10.97
CA GLU A 167 1.61 -15.84 11.99
C GLU A 167 1.52 -15.33 13.45
N ASP A 168 1.43 -14.02 13.71
CA ASP A 168 1.16 -13.53 15.07
C ASP A 168 -0.33 -13.35 15.41
N THR A 169 -1.26 -13.62 14.48
CA THR A 169 -2.69 -13.31 14.65
C THR A 169 -3.51 -14.34 15.43
N LYS A 170 -2.90 -15.37 16.05
CA LYS A 170 -3.66 -16.43 16.74
C LYS A 170 -3.53 -16.47 18.26
N ASN A 171 -2.82 -15.53 18.88
CA ASN A 171 -2.76 -15.47 20.34
C ASN A 171 -2.93 -14.02 20.83
N PRO A 172 -3.90 -13.72 21.72
CA PRO A 172 -4.07 -12.40 22.33
C PRO A 172 -2.98 -12.12 23.38
N ARG A 173 -1.71 -12.32 23.01
CA ARG A 173 -0.59 -11.85 23.82
C ARG A 173 -0.41 -10.37 23.49
N ARG A 174 -0.35 -9.54 24.53
CA ARG A 174 0.04 -8.13 24.42
C ARG A 174 1.32 -8.03 23.59
N LEU A 175 1.22 -7.39 22.43
CA LEU A 175 2.38 -7.16 21.57
C LEU A 175 3.41 -6.33 22.35
N GLN A 176 4.60 -6.88 22.56
CA GLN A 176 5.70 -6.14 23.18
C GLN A 176 6.35 -5.16 22.18
N TYR A 177 6.27 -5.49 20.89
CA TYR A 177 6.84 -4.74 19.77
C TYR A 177 5.80 -4.66 18.64
N PRO A 178 5.94 -3.69 17.70
CA PRO A 178 5.17 -3.72 16.47
C PRO A 178 5.34 -5.06 15.74
N SER A 179 4.28 -5.52 15.07
CA SER A 179 4.30 -6.76 14.29
C SER A 179 5.41 -6.78 13.24
N ASP A 180 5.86 -7.99 12.86
CA ASP A 180 6.86 -8.15 11.80
C ASP A 180 6.41 -7.55 10.46
N TYR A 181 5.10 -7.52 10.20
CA TYR A 181 4.53 -6.80 9.06
C TYR A 181 4.92 -5.31 9.07
N LEU A 182 4.68 -4.58 10.16
CA LEU A 182 5.03 -3.15 10.23
C LEU A 182 6.55 -2.94 10.19
N ARG A 183 7.31 -3.82 10.86
CA ARG A 183 8.77 -3.78 10.89
C ARG A 183 9.39 -3.97 9.51
N SER A 184 8.80 -4.83 8.67
CA SER A 184 9.26 -5.03 7.30
C SER A 184 8.92 -3.87 6.37
N HIS A 185 7.82 -3.16 6.63
CA HIS A 185 7.39 -2.02 5.79
C HIS A 185 8.18 -0.74 6.12
N CYS A 186 8.39 -0.42 7.40
CA CYS A 186 9.17 0.75 7.78
C CYS A 186 10.06 0.47 9.00
N PRO A 187 11.32 0.06 8.78
CA PRO A 187 12.29 -0.16 9.86
C PRO A 187 12.54 1.08 10.72
N LEU A 188 12.42 2.29 10.16
CA LEU A 188 12.60 3.54 10.92
C LEU A 188 11.48 3.81 11.92
N CYS A 189 10.23 3.47 11.59
CA CYS A 189 9.10 3.63 12.51
C CYS A 189 8.99 2.48 13.50
N PHE A 190 9.25 1.25 13.05
CA PHE A 190 8.81 0.06 13.77
C PHE A 190 9.96 -0.91 14.13
N GLY A 191 11.13 -0.76 13.51
CA GLY A 191 12.25 -1.71 13.67
C GLY A 191 13.01 -1.60 14.99
N GLY A 192 12.87 -0.48 15.71
CA GLY A 192 13.58 -0.23 16.96
C GLY A 192 13.08 -1.08 18.14
N LEU A 193 13.99 -1.74 18.85
CA LEU A 193 13.69 -2.49 20.07
C LEU A 193 13.32 -1.60 21.27
N ASN A 194 13.63 -0.31 21.20
CA ASN A 194 13.47 0.64 22.28
C ASN A 194 12.43 1.73 21.97
N TRP A 195 11.32 1.37 21.32
CA TRP A 195 10.27 2.32 20.94
C TRP A 195 9.65 3.08 22.15
N ARG A 196 9.84 2.59 23.38
CA ARG A 196 9.38 3.19 24.65
C ARG A 196 10.32 4.23 25.28
N LYS A 197 11.54 4.43 24.76
CA LYS A 197 12.63 5.10 25.53
C LYS A 197 12.52 6.62 25.64
N GLU A 198 11.70 7.29 24.84
CA GLU A 198 11.45 8.73 24.97
C GLU A 198 10.13 8.97 25.71
N ARG A 199 10.10 8.76 27.03
CA ARG A 199 8.91 9.03 27.86
C ARG A 199 8.42 10.49 27.77
N ASP A 200 9.27 11.41 27.30
CA ASP A 200 8.95 12.82 27.08
C ASP A 200 8.29 13.10 25.71
N SER A 201 8.36 12.17 24.75
CA SER A 201 7.61 12.33 23.49
C SER A 201 6.13 12.07 23.75
N LEU A 202 5.24 12.88 23.19
CA LEU A 202 3.78 12.64 23.27
C LEU A 202 3.31 11.53 22.32
N VAL A 203 4.08 11.24 21.26
CA VAL A 203 3.72 10.26 20.23
C VAL A 203 4.92 9.37 19.91
N ASP A 204 4.69 8.08 19.75
CA ASP A 204 5.75 7.10 19.47
C ASP A 204 5.85 6.83 17.96
N VAL A 205 4.72 6.94 17.24
CA VAL A 205 4.65 6.84 15.79
C VAL A 205 3.72 7.90 15.21
N ILE A 206 4.02 8.41 14.01
CA ILE A 206 3.15 9.32 13.27
C ILE A 206 2.73 8.66 11.96
N VAL A 207 1.44 8.69 11.69
CA VAL A 207 0.79 8.17 10.49
C VAL A 207 -0.11 9.23 9.87
N CYS A 208 -0.37 9.12 8.57
CA CYS A 208 -1.33 9.95 7.85
C CYS A 208 -2.35 9.10 7.10
N ILE A 209 -3.58 9.60 7.00
CA ILE A 209 -4.68 8.99 6.27
C ILE A 209 -5.19 9.99 5.25
N ASP A 210 -5.48 9.51 4.03
CA ASP A 210 -6.18 10.31 3.02
C ASP A 210 -6.89 9.41 2.00
N ALA A 211 -7.88 9.97 1.29
CA ALA A 211 -8.67 9.34 0.25
C ALA A 211 -8.45 9.96 -1.15
N CYS A 212 -8.18 9.11 -2.14
CA CYS A 212 -8.03 9.50 -3.54
C CYS A 212 -9.21 9.05 -4.40
N PHE A 213 -10.08 9.99 -4.75
CA PHE A 213 -11.25 9.75 -5.62
C PHE A 213 -10.91 9.59 -7.11
N THR A 214 -9.68 9.83 -7.53
CA THR A 214 -9.31 9.66 -8.96
C THR A 214 -9.04 8.20 -9.33
N GLN A 215 -8.71 7.36 -8.34
CA GLN A 215 -8.33 5.96 -8.46
C GLN A 215 -9.53 5.01 -8.63
N LYS A 216 -10.48 5.39 -9.49
CA LYS A 216 -11.74 4.65 -9.73
C LYS A 216 -11.52 3.43 -10.62
N ARG A 217 -12.31 2.38 -10.39
CA ARG A 217 -12.41 1.21 -11.28
C ARG A 217 -13.83 1.09 -11.83
N SER A 218 -13.97 1.02 -13.14
CA SER A 218 -15.25 0.86 -13.82
C SER A 218 -15.87 -0.50 -13.49
N LYS A 219 -17.20 -0.56 -13.48
CA LYS A 219 -17.90 -1.84 -13.56
C LYS A 219 -17.56 -2.53 -14.87
N ASN A 220 -17.57 -3.85 -14.86
CA ASN A 220 -17.25 -4.63 -16.04
C ASN A 220 -18.33 -4.41 -17.11
N PRO A 221 -18.01 -3.90 -18.32
CA PRO A 221 -19.03 -3.55 -19.33
C PRO A 221 -19.86 -4.75 -19.81
N GLN A 222 -19.35 -5.96 -19.62
CA GLN A 222 -19.91 -7.20 -20.15
C GLN A 222 -20.79 -7.96 -19.15
N GLY A 223 -21.07 -7.38 -17.97
CA GLY A 223 -21.94 -8.01 -16.96
C GLY A 223 -21.40 -9.34 -16.40
N ALA A 224 -20.14 -9.69 -16.66
CA ALA A 224 -19.53 -10.90 -16.12
C ALA A 224 -19.42 -10.76 -14.60
N GLU A 225 -20.26 -11.51 -13.89
CA GLU A 225 -20.19 -11.64 -12.44
C GLU A 225 -18.89 -12.35 -12.05
N GLY A 226 -18.18 -11.78 -11.07
CA GLY A 226 -16.99 -12.36 -10.48
C GLY A 226 -15.72 -11.53 -10.66
N HIS A 227 -14.82 -11.70 -9.70
CA HIS A 227 -13.47 -11.19 -9.79
C HIS A 227 -12.59 -12.14 -10.63
N ASP A 228 -11.55 -11.61 -11.24
CA ASP A 228 -10.44 -12.42 -11.76
C ASP A 228 -9.82 -13.27 -10.62
N PRO A 229 -9.07 -14.35 -10.90
CA PRO A 229 -8.47 -15.13 -9.82
C PRO A 229 -7.58 -14.26 -8.92
N PRO A 230 -7.56 -14.52 -7.59
CA PRO A 230 -6.71 -13.78 -6.66
C PRO A 230 -5.23 -13.92 -7.00
N ASN A 231 -4.35 -13.12 -6.42
CA ASN A 231 -2.91 -13.30 -6.58
C ASN A 231 -2.35 -14.04 -5.36
N PRO A 232 -1.46 -15.04 -5.54
CA PRO A 232 -0.93 -15.83 -4.43
C PRO A 232 0.24 -15.12 -3.74
N THR A 233 0.10 -13.81 -3.53
CA THR A 233 1.10 -12.94 -2.88
C THR A 233 0.39 -12.12 -1.81
N SER A 234 1.09 -11.73 -0.76
CA SER A 234 0.51 -10.82 0.23
C SER A 234 0.14 -9.48 -0.41
N SER A 235 -0.84 -8.79 0.16
CA SER A 235 -1.31 -7.50 -0.35
C SER A 235 -1.29 -6.48 0.79
N VAL A 236 -1.00 -5.22 0.46
CA VAL A 236 -1.19 -4.12 1.42
C VAL A 236 -2.67 -3.73 1.53
N PHE A 237 -3.55 -4.33 0.73
CA PHE A 237 -4.97 -4.05 0.75
C PHE A 237 -5.70 -4.74 1.90
N ILE A 238 -6.50 -3.96 2.63
CA ILE A 238 -7.47 -4.49 3.59
C ILE A 238 -8.57 -5.22 2.81
N PRO A 239 -8.93 -6.46 3.20
CA PRO A 239 -10.02 -7.20 2.57
C PRO A 239 -11.36 -6.45 2.64
N SER A 240 -12.15 -6.52 1.56
CA SER A 240 -13.47 -5.85 1.50
C SER A 240 -14.41 -6.28 2.63
N GLU A 241 -14.34 -7.55 3.03
CA GLU A 241 -15.12 -8.09 4.15
C GLU A 241 -14.83 -7.35 5.46
N THR A 242 -13.56 -7.07 5.77
CA THR A 242 -13.16 -6.31 6.96
C THR A 242 -13.68 -4.87 6.90
N VAL A 243 -13.70 -4.26 5.71
CA VAL A 243 -14.26 -2.92 5.50
C VAL A 243 -15.77 -2.92 5.74
N THR A 244 -16.49 -3.91 5.21
CA THR A 244 -17.95 -4.08 5.43
C THR A 244 -18.28 -4.31 6.91
N GLN A 245 -17.47 -5.10 7.62
CA GLN A 245 -17.64 -5.30 9.06
C GLN A 245 -17.50 -3.99 9.84
N MET A 246 -16.53 -3.14 9.47
CA MET A 246 -16.39 -1.81 10.06
C MET A 246 -17.58 -0.89 9.71
N GLU A 247 -18.10 -0.95 8.48
CA GLU A 247 -19.29 -0.17 8.10
C GLU A 247 -20.50 -0.55 8.97
N VAL A 248 -20.75 -1.86 9.16
CA VAL A 248 -21.82 -2.36 10.03
C VAL A 248 -21.61 -1.91 11.48
N HIS A 249 -20.37 -1.98 11.98
CA HIS A 249 -20.02 -1.54 13.33
C HIS A 249 -20.30 -0.05 13.54
N VAL A 250 -19.85 0.81 12.62
CA VAL A 250 -20.11 2.26 12.65
C VAL A 250 -21.61 2.55 12.63
N GLY A 251 -22.37 1.84 11.79
CA GLY A 251 -23.82 1.94 11.74
C GLY A 251 -24.47 1.64 13.09
N ARG A 252 -24.07 0.55 13.76
CA ARG A 252 -24.56 0.18 15.09
C ARG A 252 -24.22 1.23 16.15
N CYS A 253 -23.00 1.76 16.16
CA CYS A 253 -22.58 2.81 17.10
C CYS A 253 -23.41 4.09 16.93
N ARG A 254 -23.65 4.52 15.68
CA ARG A 254 -24.47 5.70 15.38
C ARG A 254 -25.92 5.52 15.84
N SER A 255 -26.52 4.35 15.63
CA SER A 255 -27.89 4.06 16.11
C SER A 255 -28.01 4.16 17.64
N LYS A 256 -27.08 3.56 18.38
CA LYS A 256 -27.04 3.67 19.85
C LYS A 256 -26.81 5.10 20.33
N GLY A 257 -26.00 5.88 19.61
CA GLY A 257 -25.78 7.29 19.90
C GLY A 257 -27.07 8.13 19.80
N LYS A 258 -27.89 7.87 18.77
CA LYS A 258 -29.19 8.54 18.60
C LYS A 258 -30.17 8.24 19.75
N GLU A 259 -30.23 6.98 20.20
CA GLU A 259 -31.06 6.58 21.34
C GLU A 259 -30.64 7.26 22.66
N ARG A 260 -29.33 7.47 22.87
CA ARG A 260 -28.82 8.20 24.03
C ARG A 260 -29.12 9.70 23.95
N GLY A 261 -28.98 10.30 22.76
CA GLY A 261 -29.28 11.71 22.53
C GLY A 261 -30.75 12.07 22.77
N TRP A 262 -31.69 11.15 22.52
CA TRP A 262 -33.12 11.37 22.81
C TRP A 262 -33.41 11.52 24.32
N ARG A 263 -32.58 10.93 25.20
CA ARG A 263 -32.79 10.96 26.65
C ARG A 263 -32.19 12.18 27.34
N VAL A 264 -31.42 13.00 26.63
CA VAL A 264 -30.82 14.23 27.16
C VAL A 264 -31.68 15.40 26.67
N LEU A 265 -32.29 16.15 27.60
CA LEU A 265 -32.98 17.41 27.32
C LEU A 265 -32.07 18.31 26.49
N ARG A 266 -32.57 18.84 25.37
CA ARG A 266 -31.85 19.81 24.54
C ARG A 266 -31.41 20.98 25.42
N PRO A 267 -30.10 21.25 25.56
CA PRO A 267 -29.64 22.45 26.25
C PRO A 267 -30.09 23.69 25.48
N SER A 268 -30.23 24.82 26.18
CA SER A 268 -30.53 26.14 25.60
C SER A 268 -29.57 26.48 24.45
N GLU A 269 -30.11 27.05 23.37
CA GLU A 269 -29.43 27.28 22.08
C GLU A 269 -28.33 28.37 22.10
N ASP A 270 -28.13 29.07 23.23
CA ASP A 270 -27.32 30.31 23.28
C ASP A 270 -25.86 30.18 23.78
N GLU A 271 -25.41 29.01 24.24
CA GLU A 271 -24.02 28.83 24.68
C GLU A 271 -23.24 27.87 23.78
N ASP A 272 -22.25 28.40 23.06
CA ASP A 272 -21.26 27.60 22.34
C ASP A 272 -20.36 26.87 23.35
N ARG A 273 -20.53 25.55 23.44
CA ARG A 273 -19.89 24.71 24.45
C ARG A 273 -18.75 23.88 23.87
N VAL A 274 -17.72 23.68 24.67
CA VAL A 274 -16.68 22.68 24.39
C VAL A 274 -17.19 21.32 24.87
N GLU A 275 -17.43 20.40 23.93
CA GLU A 275 -17.86 19.04 24.26
C GLU A 275 -16.79 18.28 25.08
N GLU A 276 -17.22 17.30 25.89
CA GLU A 276 -16.33 16.54 26.77
C GLU A 276 -15.14 15.91 26.02
N GLY A 277 -13.93 16.32 26.40
CA GLY A 277 -12.68 15.83 25.82
C GLY A 277 -12.30 16.47 24.47
N MET A 278 -13.10 17.38 23.94
CA MET A 278 -12.69 18.27 22.85
C MET A 278 -11.90 19.47 23.40
N ARG A 279 -11.23 20.19 22.50
CA ARG A 279 -10.43 21.40 22.79
C ARG A 279 -10.86 22.61 21.96
N VAL A 280 -11.95 22.45 21.22
CA VAL A 280 -12.54 23.51 20.41
C VAL A 280 -14.05 23.46 20.63
N PRO A 281 -14.74 24.61 20.62
CA PRO A 281 -16.19 24.67 20.75
C PRO A 281 -16.92 23.93 19.62
N ALA A 282 -18.17 23.55 19.88
CA ALA A 282 -19.03 22.88 18.91
C ALA A 282 -19.22 23.71 17.64
N SER A 283 -19.41 25.03 17.75
CA SER A 283 -19.59 25.93 16.60
C SER A 283 -18.37 25.91 15.65
N VAL A 284 -17.17 25.82 16.22
CA VAL A 284 -15.91 25.75 15.47
C VAL A 284 -15.84 24.43 14.70
N LEU A 285 -16.27 23.33 15.31
CA LEU A 285 -16.34 22.02 14.66
C LEU A 285 -17.38 22.03 13.54
N ASP A 286 -18.57 22.56 13.78
CA ASP A 286 -19.60 22.67 12.74
C ASP A 286 -19.10 23.50 11.56
N GLY A 287 -18.49 24.66 11.83
CA GLY A 287 -17.88 25.50 10.80
C GLY A 287 -16.71 24.83 10.05
N CYS A 288 -15.91 23.98 10.72
CA CYS A 288 -14.89 23.17 10.04
C CYS A 288 -15.52 22.09 9.14
N GLY A 289 -16.61 21.47 9.60
CA GLY A 289 -17.33 20.44 8.85
C GLY A 289 -17.98 20.99 7.58
N GLU A 290 -18.58 22.18 7.66
CA GLU A 290 -19.18 22.88 6.51
C GLU A 290 -18.14 23.37 5.51
N SER A 291 -16.96 23.78 5.98
CA SER A 291 -15.89 24.31 5.12
C SER A 291 -15.20 23.24 4.28
N PHE A 292 -15.23 21.97 4.69
CA PHE A 292 -14.49 20.90 4.02
C PHE A 292 -15.39 19.98 3.19
N VAL A 293 -15.17 20.01 1.88
CA VAL A 293 -15.78 19.08 0.89
C VAL A 293 -15.49 17.60 1.21
N ALA A 294 -14.46 17.31 2.02
CA ALA A 294 -14.13 15.95 2.51
C ALA A 294 -14.98 15.47 3.70
N ALA A 295 -15.49 16.38 4.53
CA ALA A 295 -16.33 16.03 5.67
C ALA A 295 -17.80 15.80 5.29
N ASP A 296 -18.24 16.27 4.11
CA ASP A 296 -19.62 16.13 3.66
C ASP A 296 -19.92 14.72 3.11
N GLU A 297 -20.36 13.83 4.00
CA GLU A 297 -20.81 12.46 3.67
C GLU A 297 -22.01 12.44 2.69
N LYS A 298 -22.75 13.55 2.54
CA LYS A 298 -23.98 13.60 1.73
C LYS A 298 -23.73 13.89 0.25
N ARG A 299 -22.52 14.30 -0.13
CA ARG A 299 -22.22 14.70 -1.51
C ARG A 299 -21.54 13.57 -2.28
N GLU A 300 -22.14 13.15 -3.40
CA GLU A 300 -21.59 12.10 -4.27
C GLU A 300 -20.33 12.60 -5.00
N LYS A 301 -19.14 12.21 -4.53
CA LYS A 301 -17.84 12.48 -5.19
C LYS A 301 -17.54 11.49 -6.33
N ALA A 302 -18.24 10.36 -6.35
CA ALA A 302 -18.16 9.38 -7.40
C ALA A 302 -19.48 8.61 -7.54
N SER A 303 -19.99 8.54 -8.76
CA SER A 303 -21.18 7.74 -9.07
C SER A 303 -20.88 6.25 -8.92
N THR A 304 -21.59 5.57 -8.02
CA THR A 304 -21.59 4.10 -7.87
C THR A 304 -22.32 3.41 -9.02
N HIS A 305 -22.95 4.16 -9.92
CA HIS A 305 -23.59 3.61 -11.11
C HIS A 305 -22.55 3.04 -12.08
N PHE A 306 -21.51 3.81 -12.39
CA PHE A 306 -20.50 3.48 -13.40
C PHE A 306 -19.26 2.79 -12.83
N PHE A 307 -18.93 3.06 -11.57
CA PHE A 307 -17.72 2.59 -10.93
C PHE A 307 -18.02 1.51 -9.89
N ALA A 308 -17.25 0.42 -9.94
CA ALA A 308 -17.26 -0.63 -8.92
C ALA A 308 -16.41 -0.21 -7.71
N ASP A 309 -15.27 0.44 -7.96
CA ASP A 309 -14.46 1.08 -6.92
C ASP A 309 -14.50 2.60 -7.16
N THR A 310 -14.88 3.38 -6.16
CA THR A 310 -15.08 4.83 -6.23
C THR A 310 -13.83 5.64 -5.87
N GLY A 311 -12.80 4.98 -5.32
CA GLY A 311 -11.53 5.58 -4.93
C GLY A 311 -10.64 4.61 -4.17
N LEU A 312 -9.53 5.14 -3.66
CA LEU A 312 -8.64 4.48 -2.70
C LEU A 312 -8.57 5.27 -1.41
N MET A 313 -8.40 4.59 -0.29
CA MET A 313 -7.98 5.22 0.96
C MET A 313 -6.69 4.55 1.44
N ALA A 314 -5.78 5.35 2.01
CA ALA A 314 -4.47 4.87 2.42
C ALA A 314 -4.15 5.26 3.86
N LEU A 315 -3.35 4.42 4.53
CA LEU A 315 -2.63 4.75 5.76
C LEU A 315 -1.14 4.65 5.49
N LEU A 316 -0.41 5.74 5.68
CA LEU A 316 1.04 5.81 5.52
C LEU A 316 1.71 6.18 6.84
N CYS A 317 2.96 5.78 7.03
CA CYS A 317 3.78 6.36 8.09
C CYS A 317 4.44 7.66 7.63
N ARG A 318 5.00 8.43 8.57
CA ARG A 318 5.74 9.69 8.30
C ARG A 318 6.96 9.59 7.36
N HIS A 319 7.35 8.38 6.96
CA HIS A 319 8.44 8.11 6.01
C HIS A 319 7.90 7.78 4.61
N ASP A 320 6.62 8.06 4.36
CA ASP A 320 5.93 7.85 3.09
C ASP A 320 5.82 6.37 2.67
N HIS A 321 5.91 5.46 3.65
CA HIS A 321 5.67 4.03 3.43
C HIS A 321 4.19 3.70 3.64
N VAL A 322 3.63 2.98 2.68
CA VAL A 322 2.26 2.49 2.74
C VAL A 322 2.18 1.36 3.75
N LEU A 323 1.36 1.55 4.77
CA LEU A 323 1.06 0.49 5.74
C LEU A 323 -0.10 -0.34 5.25
N TRP A 324 -1.19 0.32 4.81
CA TRP A 324 -2.32 -0.34 4.19
C TRP A 324 -3.03 0.56 3.16
N LEU A 325 -3.66 -0.09 2.19
CA LEU A 325 -4.62 0.51 1.25
C LEU A 325 -5.99 -0.14 1.43
N MET A 326 -7.03 0.51 0.93
CA MET A 326 -8.30 -0.14 0.65
C MET A 326 -8.98 0.46 -0.57
N ASN A 327 -9.84 -0.32 -1.19
CA ASN A 327 -10.78 0.20 -2.17
C ASN A 327 -11.98 0.81 -1.45
N MET A 328 -12.39 1.98 -1.91
CA MET A 328 -13.67 2.59 -1.55
C MET A 328 -14.72 2.12 -2.56
N THR A 329 -15.93 1.85 -2.09
CA THR A 329 -17.05 1.30 -2.89
C THR A 329 -18.34 2.11 -2.75
N SER A 330 -18.32 3.18 -1.94
CA SER A 330 -19.44 4.08 -1.73
C SER A 330 -19.19 5.46 -2.34
N ALA A 331 -20.25 6.25 -2.51
CA ALA A 331 -20.20 7.51 -3.26
C ALA A 331 -19.38 8.64 -2.61
N GLY A 332 -18.87 8.45 -1.37
CA GLY A 332 -18.14 9.47 -0.61
C GLY A 332 -17.17 8.91 0.42
N GLU A 333 -16.50 9.82 1.12
CA GLU A 333 -15.56 9.51 2.21
C GLU A 333 -16.33 9.19 3.50
N LYS A 334 -16.81 7.96 3.62
CA LYS A 334 -17.44 7.52 4.86
C LYS A 334 -16.37 7.27 5.93
N GLN A 335 -16.65 7.66 7.17
CA GLN A 335 -15.72 7.51 8.30
C GLN A 335 -15.23 6.06 8.52
N HIS A 336 -16.02 5.05 8.16
CA HIS A 336 -15.64 3.65 8.35
C HIS A 336 -14.35 3.26 7.60
N TYR A 337 -14.01 3.94 6.51
CA TYR A 337 -12.76 3.72 5.79
C TYR A 337 -11.55 4.18 6.61
N ALA A 338 -11.59 5.36 7.23
CA ALA A 338 -10.53 5.78 8.15
C ALA A 338 -10.45 4.85 9.38
N LEU A 339 -11.60 4.48 9.94
CA LEU A 339 -11.68 3.67 11.15
C LEU A 339 -11.16 2.24 10.96
N VAL A 340 -11.36 1.60 9.80
CA VAL A 340 -10.80 0.27 9.57
C VAL A 340 -9.27 0.30 9.43
N LEU A 341 -8.68 1.36 8.83
CA LEU A 341 -7.21 1.53 8.83
C LEU A 341 -6.67 1.69 10.24
N ILE A 342 -7.35 2.47 11.09
CA ILE A 342 -7.00 2.65 12.49
C ILE A 342 -7.12 1.35 13.27
N GLN A 343 -8.17 0.56 13.03
CA GLN A 343 -8.34 -0.75 13.64
C GLN A 343 -7.21 -1.71 13.22
N GLN A 344 -6.87 -1.75 11.93
CA GLN A 344 -5.75 -2.57 11.46
C GLN A 344 -4.43 -2.14 12.09
N LEU A 345 -4.15 -0.84 12.16
CA LEU A 345 -2.96 -0.35 12.85
C LEU A 345 -2.92 -0.81 14.32
N THR A 346 -4.03 -0.69 15.05
CA THR A 346 -4.07 -1.03 16.48
C THR A 346 -3.87 -2.52 16.75
N GLN A 347 -4.21 -3.40 15.80
CA GLN A 347 -3.94 -4.84 15.86
C GLN A 347 -2.45 -5.18 15.66
N HIS A 348 -1.67 -4.26 15.10
CA HIS A 348 -0.28 -4.48 14.71
C HIS A 348 0.75 -3.72 15.58
N ILE A 349 0.30 -2.96 16.57
CA ILE A 349 1.16 -2.20 17.50
C ILE A 349 0.88 -2.57 18.96
N PRO A 350 1.84 -2.39 19.87
CA PRO A 350 1.63 -2.53 21.31
C PRO A 350 0.47 -1.69 21.85
N ASP A 351 -0.23 -2.19 22.88
CA ASP A 351 -1.41 -1.56 23.48
C ASP A 351 -1.15 -0.20 24.12
N ASP A 352 0.10 0.16 24.36
CA ASP A 352 0.53 1.40 24.99
C ASP A 352 1.43 2.25 24.08
N MET A 353 1.57 1.85 22.82
CA MET A 353 2.12 2.72 21.79
C MET A 353 1.12 3.84 21.47
N ARG A 354 1.61 5.09 21.50
CA ARG A 354 0.87 6.32 21.19
C ARG A 354 1.07 6.74 19.74
N VAL A 355 -0.01 7.11 19.08
CA VAL A 355 -0.08 7.38 17.65
C VAL A 355 -0.45 8.83 17.40
N GLY A 356 0.39 9.57 16.68
CA GLY A 356 0.01 10.82 16.03
C GLY A 356 -0.66 10.53 14.70
N LEU A 357 -1.94 10.88 14.56
CA LEU A 357 -2.71 10.69 13.34
C LEU A 357 -2.93 12.03 12.64
N LEU A 358 -2.42 12.14 11.42
CA LEU A 358 -2.64 13.26 10.50
C LEU A 358 -3.77 12.90 9.54
N TYR A 359 -4.81 13.72 9.50
CA TYR A 359 -5.93 13.55 8.59
C TYR A 359 -6.59 14.89 8.32
N ASP A 360 -6.98 15.16 7.08
CA ASP A 360 -7.61 16.41 6.64
C ASP A 360 -8.79 16.85 7.51
N ILE A 361 -9.57 15.87 7.97
CA ILE A 361 -10.72 16.08 8.84
C ILE A 361 -10.48 15.47 10.23
N GLY A 362 -9.23 15.49 10.71
CA GLY A 362 -8.82 14.90 11.98
C GLY A 362 -9.61 15.41 13.20
N CYS A 363 -9.99 16.69 13.22
CA CYS A 363 -10.86 17.26 14.26
C CYS A 363 -12.27 16.64 14.26
N GLN A 364 -12.86 16.44 13.07
CA GLN A 364 -14.18 15.82 12.89
C GLN A 364 -14.15 14.34 13.25
N LEU A 365 -13.05 13.64 12.92
CA LEU A 365 -12.87 12.25 13.27
C LEU A 365 -12.76 12.08 14.78
N GLU A 366 -11.99 12.93 15.48
CA GLU A 366 -11.89 12.92 16.95
C GLU A 366 -13.26 13.16 17.58
N HIS A 367 -13.98 14.19 17.13
CA HIS A 367 -15.32 14.54 17.59
C HIS A 367 -16.31 13.37 17.42
N SER A 368 -16.39 12.82 16.21
CA SER A 368 -17.29 11.71 15.90
C SER A 368 -16.94 10.44 16.70
N TRP A 369 -15.66 10.16 16.90
CA TRP A 369 -15.22 9.04 17.73
C TRP A 369 -15.67 9.24 19.18
N ARG A 370 -15.48 10.42 19.76
CA ARG A 370 -15.92 10.72 21.13
C ARG A 370 -17.44 10.65 21.28
N LYS A 371 -18.18 11.14 20.29
CA LYS A 371 -19.65 11.15 20.28
C LYS A 371 -20.26 9.76 20.15
N PHE A 372 -19.78 8.96 19.20
CA PHE A 372 -20.36 7.66 18.88
C PHE A 372 -19.64 6.47 19.53
N LYS A 373 -18.51 6.71 20.21
CA LYS A 373 -17.70 5.71 20.91
C LYS A 373 -17.36 4.52 19.99
N PHE A 374 -16.83 4.80 18.80
CA PHE A 374 -16.50 3.78 17.80
C PHE A 374 -15.53 2.72 18.32
N PHE A 375 -14.59 3.11 19.17
CA PHE A 375 -13.69 2.19 19.87
C PHE A 375 -13.69 2.49 21.36
N THR A 376 -13.10 1.58 22.15
CA THR A 376 -12.92 1.77 23.59
C THR A 376 -12.11 3.03 23.88
N ASN A 377 -12.37 3.66 25.02
CA ASN A 377 -11.62 4.84 25.47
C ASN A 377 -10.11 4.54 25.63
N SER A 378 -9.75 3.29 25.95
CA SER A 378 -8.35 2.84 25.99
C SER A 378 -7.65 3.00 24.65
N ILE A 379 -8.31 2.73 23.53
CA ILE A 379 -7.74 2.94 22.20
C ILE A 379 -7.69 4.45 21.91
N LEU A 380 -8.80 5.16 22.09
CA LEU A 380 -8.88 6.60 21.80
C LEU A 380 -7.81 7.41 22.52
N SER A 381 -7.53 7.08 23.79
CA SER A 381 -6.53 7.79 24.62
C SER A 381 -5.10 7.74 24.07
N ARG A 382 -4.82 6.81 23.14
CA ARG A 382 -3.50 6.65 22.51
C ARG A 382 -3.36 7.46 21.23
N PHE A 383 -4.45 8.00 20.70
CA PHE A 383 -4.45 8.75 19.45
C PHE A 383 -4.41 10.24 19.72
N HIS A 384 -3.40 10.89 19.13
CA HIS A 384 -3.29 12.33 19.04
C HIS A 384 -3.68 12.73 17.64
N PHE A 385 -4.81 13.42 17.47
CA PHE A 385 -5.29 13.86 16.17
C PHE A 385 -4.66 15.20 15.79
N ALA A 386 -4.32 15.34 14.51
CA ALA A 386 -3.84 16.56 13.89
C ALA A 386 -4.32 16.62 12.43
N ILE A 387 -4.26 17.80 11.84
CA ILE A 387 -4.65 18.03 10.44
C ILE A 387 -3.39 18.20 9.59
N SER A 388 -3.34 17.60 8.40
CA SER A 388 -2.23 17.79 7.45
C SER A 388 -1.96 19.28 7.21
N VAL A 389 -0.68 19.67 7.09
CA VAL A 389 -0.26 21.08 7.18
C VAL A 389 -0.94 21.95 6.14
N PHE A 390 -1.07 21.49 4.89
CA PHE A 390 -1.72 22.31 3.86
C PHE A 390 -3.24 22.40 4.05
N HIS A 391 -3.85 21.37 4.60
CA HIS A 391 -5.29 21.30 4.83
C HIS A 391 -5.73 22.10 6.07
N ALA A 392 -4.85 22.25 7.06
CA ALA A 392 -5.15 22.95 8.30
C ALA A 392 -5.63 24.39 8.06
N TYR A 393 -5.13 25.10 7.06
CA TYR A 393 -5.55 26.47 6.75
C TYR A 393 -7.01 26.59 6.27
N GLY A 394 -7.63 25.50 5.82
CA GLY A 394 -9.06 25.46 5.49
C GLY A 394 -9.98 25.30 6.70
N HIS A 395 -9.42 25.10 7.90
CA HIS A 395 -10.18 24.98 9.15
C HIS A 395 -10.32 26.33 9.86
N GLN A 396 -11.30 26.43 10.74
CA GLN A 396 -11.52 27.60 11.59
C GLN A 396 -10.30 27.90 12.47
N TRP A 397 -10.05 29.17 12.77
CA TRP A 397 -8.83 29.60 13.48
C TRP A 397 -8.55 28.83 14.79
N PRO A 398 -9.52 28.61 15.70
CA PRO A 398 -9.27 27.83 16.91
C PRO A 398 -8.86 26.37 16.62
N CYS A 399 -9.45 25.76 15.58
CA CYS A 399 -9.04 24.44 15.10
C CYS A 399 -7.59 24.45 14.60
N GLN A 400 -7.17 25.50 13.88
CA GLN A 400 -5.77 25.65 13.47
C GLN A 400 -4.82 25.77 14.66
N VAL A 401 -5.23 26.39 15.76
CA VAL A 401 -4.38 26.49 16.95
C VAL A 401 -4.18 25.12 17.61
N VAL A 402 -5.24 24.31 17.70
CA VAL A 402 -5.27 23.04 18.44
C VAL A 402 -4.78 21.83 17.63
N TYR A 403 -5.13 21.76 16.34
CA TYR A 403 -4.93 20.58 15.49
C TYR A 403 -3.81 20.73 14.46
N HIS A 404 -3.25 21.93 14.26
CA HIS A 404 -2.14 22.09 13.33
C HIS A 404 -0.85 21.45 13.88
N PRO A 405 -0.19 20.53 13.16
CA PRO A 405 0.90 19.71 13.69
C PRO A 405 2.15 20.52 14.04
N ARG A 406 2.36 21.69 13.43
CA ARG A 406 3.46 22.60 13.83
C ARG A 406 3.21 23.34 15.15
N LYS A 407 1.96 23.37 15.62
CA LYS A 407 1.53 24.00 16.87
C LYS A 407 1.28 22.96 17.97
N ARG A 408 1.31 21.68 17.62
CA ARG A 408 1.01 20.55 18.49
C ARG A 408 2.27 19.76 18.81
N GLN A 409 2.55 19.59 20.10
CA GLN A 409 3.68 18.79 20.57
C GLN A 409 3.55 17.32 20.11
N GLY A 410 4.70 16.69 19.84
CA GLY A 410 4.79 15.31 19.35
C GLY A 410 4.94 15.20 17.83
N PHE A 411 4.36 16.11 17.05
CA PHE A 411 4.38 16.00 15.58
C PHE A 411 5.68 16.51 14.94
N GLY A 412 6.42 17.36 15.65
CA GLY A 412 7.70 17.90 15.20
C GLY A 412 7.58 18.60 13.85
N LEU A 413 8.35 18.14 12.86
CA LEU A 413 8.32 18.69 11.51
C LEU A 413 7.55 17.85 10.48
N SER A 414 6.74 16.89 10.92
CA SER A 414 5.86 16.13 10.03
C SER A 414 4.80 17.05 9.43
N ASP A 415 4.53 16.89 8.14
CA ASP A 415 3.55 17.67 7.38
C ASP A 415 2.25 16.91 7.11
N GLY A 416 2.31 15.58 7.02
CA GLY A 416 1.13 14.75 6.75
C GLY A 416 0.87 14.52 5.27
N GLU A 417 1.77 14.98 4.41
CA GLU A 417 1.60 15.03 2.95
C GLU A 417 2.09 13.76 2.24
N GLY A 418 2.15 12.64 2.97
CA GLY A 418 2.67 11.37 2.45
C GLY A 418 1.72 10.73 1.45
N CYS A 419 0.42 10.85 1.68
CA CYS A 419 -0.61 10.30 0.81
C CYS A 419 -0.60 10.97 -0.56
N GLU A 420 -0.42 12.29 -0.60
CA GLU A 420 -0.38 13.14 -1.79
C GLU A 420 0.82 12.77 -2.66
N GLN A 421 1.97 12.48 -2.03
CA GLN A 421 3.16 11.95 -2.70
C GLN A 421 2.88 10.57 -3.31
N LEU A 422 2.20 9.68 -2.57
CA LEU A 422 1.77 8.39 -3.11
C LEU A 422 0.81 8.57 -4.29
N TRP A 423 -0.19 9.44 -4.19
CA TRP A 423 -1.15 9.69 -5.27
C TRP A 423 -0.48 10.22 -6.53
N SER A 424 0.49 11.10 -6.36
CA SER A 424 1.33 11.57 -7.47
C SER A 424 2.07 10.40 -8.14
N ALA A 425 2.67 9.50 -7.35
CA ALA A 425 3.37 8.32 -7.86
C ALA A 425 2.44 7.28 -8.53
N LEU A 426 1.18 7.19 -8.09
CA LEU A 426 0.17 6.27 -8.65
C LEU A 426 -0.63 6.88 -9.81
N LYS A 427 -0.51 8.19 -10.06
CA LYS A 427 -1.24 8.91 -11.12
C LYS A 427 -1.14 8.26 -12.50
N PRO A 428 0.04 7.78 -12.97
CA PRO A 428 0.15 7.14 -14.28
C PRO A 428 -0.64 5.82 -14.42
N LEU A 429 -1.08 5.22 -13.30
CA LEU A 429 -1.82 3.97 -13.27
C LEU A 429 -3.34 4.17 -13.34
N ILE A 430 -3.85 5.39 -13.13
CA ILE A 430 -5.30 5.68 -13.07
C ILE A 430 -6.01 5.21 -14.33
N GLY A 431 -5.52 5.57 -15.52
CA GLY A 431 -6.15 5.22 -16.80
C GLY A 431 -6.20 3.70 -17.04
N PRO A 432 -5.06 3.00 -17.06
CA PRO A 432 -5.04 1.56 -17.32
C PRO A 432 -5.78 0.73 -16.27
N LEU A 433 -5.68 1.12 -14.99
CA LEU A 433 -6.31 0.37 -13.90
C LEU A 433 -7.81 0.65 -13.76
N ARG A 434 -8.32 1.70 -14.42
CA ARG A 434 -9.76 1.98 -14.46
C ARG A 434 -10.56 0.85 -15.08
N VAL A 435 -9.98 0.13 -16.04
CA VAL A 435 -10.65 -0.94 -16.81
C VAL A 435 -10.08 -2.33 -16.54
N SER A 436 -9.21 -2.49 -15.53
CA SER A 436 -8.62 -3.77 -15.18
C SER A 436 -9.55 -4.64 -14.32
N GLY A 437 -9.27 -5.95 -14.30
CA GLY A 437 -9.84 -6.87 -13.29
C GLY A 437 -9.50 -6.43 -11.87
N TYR A 438 -10.30 -6.87 -10.90
CA TYR A 438 -10.17 -6.50 -9.50
C TYR A 438 -8.81 -6.93 -8.91
N HIS A 439 -8.45 -8.20 -9.00
CA HIS A 439 -7.20 -8.70 -8.42
C HIS A 439 -5.97 -8.27 -9.21
N GLN A 440 -6.08 -8.16 -10.54
CA GLN A 440 -5.03 -7.58 -11.38
C GLN A 440 -4.76 -6.11 -10.99
N ARG A 441 -5.81 -5.34 -10.66
CA ARG A 441 -5.64 -3.97 -10.17
C ARG A 441 -4.84 -3.94 -8.87
N LEU A 442 -5.25 -4.74 -7.88
CA LEU A 442 -4.56 -4.82 -6.59
C LEU A 442 -3.09 -5.20 -6.79
N PHE A 443 -2.82 -6.20 -7.62
CA PHE A 443 -1.48 -6.68 -7.91
C PHE A 443 -0.56 -5.61 -8.50
N VAL A 444 -1.04 -4.80 -9.45
CA VAL A 444 -0.23 -3.72 -10.05
C VAL A 444 0.04 -2.63 -9.02
N LEU A 445 -0.94 -2.29 -8.17
CA LEU A 445 -0.75 -1.31 -7.10
C LEU A 445 0.21 -1.82 -6.02
N ASP A 446 0.07 -3.08 -5.58
CA ASP A 446 0.99 -3.74 -4.67
C ASP A 446 2.43 -3.71 -5.21
N LEU A 447 2.60 -4.02 -6.50
CA LEU A 447 3.93 -3.97 -7.14
C LEU A 447 4.52 -2.56 -7.12
N GLN A 448 3.69 -1.54 -7.39
CA GLN A 448 4.13 -0.14 -7.38
C GLN A 448 4.50 0.31 -5.97
N VAL A 449 3.68 -0.01 -4.96
CA VAL A 449 3.95 0.27 -3.55
C VAL A 449 5.26 -0.37 -3.11
N ARG A 450 5.44 -1.68 -3.35
CA ARG A 450 6.68 -2.39 -3.02
C ARG A 450 7.91 -1.80 -3.72
N HIS A 451 7.75 -1.24 -4.92
CA HIS A 451 8.82 -0.53 -5.62
C HIS A 451 9.18 0.78 -4.92
N LEU A 452 8.18 1.57 -4.54
CA LEU A 452 8.36 2.84 -3.81
C LEU A 452 9.03 2.58 -2.45
N ASP A 453 8.58 1.57 -1.71
CA ASP A 453 9.17 1.18 -0.43
C ASP A 453 10.64 0.82 -0.58
N ALA A 454 10.97 -0.07 -1.53
CA ALA A 454 12.35 -0.48 -1.77
C ALA A 454 13.24 0.70 -2.18
N LYS A 455 12.72 1.63 -3.00
CA LYS A 455 13.42 2.84 -3.41
C LYS A 455 13.68 3.76 -2.21
N SER A 456 12.69 3.94 -1.34
CA SER A 456 12.79 4.75 -0.13
C SER A 456 13.83 4.17 0.84
N CYS A 457 13.76 2.87 1.12
CA CYS A 457 14.69 2.16 2.01
C CYS A 457 16.16 2.32 1.59
N LEU A 458 16.47 2.25 0.29
CA LEU A 458 17.84 2.46 -0.22
C LEU A 458 18.33 3.90 0.01
N GLY A 459 17.43 4.87 0.14
CA GLY A 459 17.73 6.29 0.33
C GLY A 459 17.71 6.76 1.79
N TYR A 460 17.40 5.91 2.76
CA TYR A 460 17.19 6.31 4.16
C TYR A 460 18.33 7.10 4.77
N GLY A 461 19.59 6.67 4.56
CA GLY A 461 20.76 7.38 5.10
C GLY A 461 20.81 8.84 4.64
N ASN A 462 20.67 9.05 3.32
CA ASN A 462 20.66 10.38 2.73
C ASN A 462 19.43 11.20 3.17
N TRP A 463 18.27 10.55 3.28
CA TRP A 463 17.04 11.19 3.74
C TRP A 463 17.18 11.68 5.18
N LEU A 464 17.69 10.84 6.09
CA LEU A 464 17.90 11.17 7.51
C LEU A 464 18.90 12.32 7.66
N ALA A 465 20.05 12.23 6.98
CA ALA A 465 21.06 13.29 7.01
C ALA A 465 20.49 14.64 6.55
N ARG A 466 19.71 14.66 5.46
CA ARG A 466 19.05 15.87 4.96
C ARG A 466 18.00 16.41 5.95
N ARG A 467 17.15 15.54 6.51
CA ARG A 467 16.13 15.94 7.49
C ARG A 467 16.76 16.50 8.76
N TRP A 468 17.85 15.91 9.24
CA TRP A 468 18.62 16.41 10.37
C TRP A 468 19.21 17.79 10.09
N SER A 469 19.93 17.96 8.98
CA SER A 469 20.52 19.25 8.60
C SER A 469 19.47 20.36 8.47
N ASN A 470 18.31 20.04 7.87
CA ASN A 470 17.19 20.98 7.77
C ASN A 470 16.61 21.33 9.14
N CYS A 471 16.47 20.35 10.03
CA CYS A 471 16.01 20.57 11.40
C CYS A 471 16.97 21.50 12.16
N GLN A 472 18.27 21.24 12.10
CA GLN A 472 19.28 22.07 12.77
C GLN A 472 19.37 23.48 12.20
N SER A 473 19.24 23.63 10.87
CA SER A 473 19.16 24.94 10.23
C SER A 473 17.95 25.73 10.73
N ARG A 474 16.77 25.11 10.71
CA ARG A 474 15.52 25.74 11.18
C ARG A 474 15.58 26.08 12.68
N LYS A 475 16.14 25.19 13.51
CA LYS A 475 16.34 25.44 14.94
C LYS A 475 17.18 26.69 15.17
N ARG A 476 18.33 26.82 14.49
CA ARG A 476 19.20 28.00 14.58
C ARG A 476 18.49 29.29 14.17
N GLN A 477 17.75 29.27 13.05
CA GLN A 477 16.98 30.42 12.59
C GLN A 477 15.90 30.83 13.60
N VAL A 478 15.15 29.87 14.14
CA VAL A 478 14.11 30.14 15.14
C VAL A 478 14.69 30.71 16.42
N ILE A 479 15.77 30.13 16.96
CA ILE A 479 16.44 30.64 18.17
C ILE A 479 16.95 32.07 17.95
N SER A 480 17.62 32.33 16.83
CA SER A 480 18.11 33.68 16.49
C SER A 480 16.96 34.69 16.40
N ARG A 481 15.84 34.32 15.78
CA ARG A 481 14.67 35.19 15.64
C ARG A 481 13.99 35.43 16.98
N LEU A 482 13.83 34.41 17.81
CA LEU A 482 13.29 34.55 19.16
C LEU A 482 14.16 35.50 20.01
N GLY A 483 15.48 35.35 19.97
CA GLY A 483 16.40 36.25 20.65
C GLY A 483 16.29 37.70 20.18
N SER A 484 15.97 37.95 18.90
CA SER A 484 15.84 39.31 18.36
C SER A 484 14.63 40.09 18.88
N TYR A 485 13.62 39.41 19.44
CA TYR A 485 12.43 40.08 19.96
C TYR A 485 12.64 40.71 21.34
N GLY A 486 13.69 40.32 22.07
CA GLY A 486 13.92 40.82 23.45
C GLY A 486 12.84 40.39 24.46
N ILE A 487 11.97 39.44 24.10
CA ILE A 487 10.93 38.89 24.97
C ILE A 487 11.46 37.59 25.59
N LEU A 488 11.28 37.41 26.89
CA LEU A 488 11.65 36.17 27.58
C LEU A 488 10.84 34.99 27.02
N GLU A 489 11.52 33.86 26.81
CA GLU A 489 10.89 32.65 26.29
C GLU A 489 9.73 32.18 27.19
N GLU A 490 9.84 32.36 28.50
CA GLU A 490 8.80 32.05 29.48
C GLU A 490 7.51 32.86 29.23
N THR A 491 7.63 34.15 28.94
CA THR A 491 6.50 35.00 28.57
C THR A 491 5.82 34.48 27.30
N LEU A 492 6.60 34.17 26.26
CA LEU A 492 6.05 33.61 25.02
C LEU A 492 5.34 32.26 25.23
N ARG A 493 5.85 31.43 26.14
CA ARG A 493 5.23 30.15 26.51
C ARG A 493 3.93 30.36 27.28
N SER A 494 3.87 31.35 28.17
CA SER A 494 2.65 31.73 28.90
C SER A 494 1.57 32.26 27.95
N GLU A 495 1.93 33.18 27.06
CA GLU A 495 1.01 33.72 26.05
C GLU A 495 0.50 32.65 25.08
N TRP A 496 1.36 31.69 24.74
CA TRP A 496 0.95 30.52 23.96
C TRP A 496 -0.01 29.63 24.76
N ALA A 497 0.31 29.31 26.02
CA ALA A 497 -0.55 28.49 26.87
C ALA A 497 -1.95 29.09 27.04
N ALA A 498 -2.06 30.43 27.12
CA ALA A 498 -3.34 31.13 27.18
C ALA A 498 -4.21 30.98 25.91
N GLN A 499 -3.61 30.62 24.76
CA GLN A 499 -4.31 30.45 23.48
C GLN A 499 -4.75 29.01 23.17
N VAL A 500 -4.14 28.00 23.79
CA VAL A 500 -4.36 26.57 23.46
C VAL A 500 -5.24 25.85 24.52
N VAL A 501 -5.92 26.61 25.38
CA VAL A 501 -6.76 26.10 26.48
C VAL A 501 -7.97 25.33 25.96
#